data_AF-A0A7Y2HYC1-F1
#
_entry.id   AF-A0A7Y2HYC1-F1
#
_cell.length_a   1.000
_cell.length_b   1.000
_cell.length_c   1.000
_cell.angle_alpha   90.00
_cell.angle_beta   90.00
_cell.angle_gamma   90.00
#
_symmetry.space_group_name_H-M   'P 1'
#
loop_
_entity.id
_entity.type
_entity.pdbx_description
1 polymer ?
#
loop_
_entity_poly.entity_id
_entity_poly.type
_entity_poly.pdbx_seq_one_letter_code
_entity_poly.pdbx_strand_id
1 'polypeptide(L)'
;MDNLFARLAGAGLALALTVGALADTVPFWLTASDSAPQDNFGVAVSISGDLAILGARFDDHSGLTNPGSAYIFIRTGSTWTEEMKLTATPPAANQQ
;
A
#
# COMPACT_ATOMS: atom_id res chain seq x y z
N MET A 1 17.21 -13.40 28.44
CA MET A 1 17.76 -13.93 27.17
C MET A 1 16.95 -13.29 26.09
N ASP A 2 17.40 -12.10 25.73
CA ASP A 2 16.79 -11.18 24.80
C ASP A 2 16.96 -11.72 23.38
N ASN A 3 15.91 -11.66 22.55
CA ASN A 3 15.96 -11.73 21.07
C ASN A 3 14.60 -11.21 20.56
N LEU A 4 14.45 -9.92 20.25
CA LEU A 4 14.85 -9.25 19.00
C LEU A 4 13.90 -9.45 17.79
N PHE A 5 12.58 -9.38 17.99
CA PHE A 5 11.66 -9.17 16.85
C PHE A 5 10.77 -7.93 16.96
N ALA A 6 10.88 -7.15 18.03
CA ALA A 6 10.07 -5.95 18.24
C ALA A 6 10.79 -4.65 17.88
N ARG A 7 11.33 -4.54 16.65
CA ARG A 7 11.68 -3.24 16.06
C ARG A 7 11.53 -3.28 14.54
N LEU A 8 10.28 -3.29 14.06
CA LEU A 8 9.98 -2.53 12.86
C LEU A 8 8.79 -1.63 13.19
N ALA A 9 9.10 -0.35 13.30
CA ALA A 9 8.12 0.70 13.53
C ALA A 9 7.28 0.87 12.25
N GLY A 10 5.96 0.79 12.38
CA GLY A 10 5.02 1.17 11.32
C GLY A 10 4.54 0.03 10.41
N ALA A 11 3.21 -0.09 10.32
CA ALA A 11 2.40 -0.82 9.35
C ALA A 11 2.41 -2.38 9.34
N GLY A 12 1.22 -2.95 9.57
CA GLY A 12 0.85 -4.32 9.15
C GLY A 12 0.81 -5.37 10.26
N LEU A 13 -0.39 -5.79 10.69
CA LEU A 13 -0.59 -6.77 11.77
C LEU A 13 -0.78 -8.21 11.21
N ALA A 14 0.27 -8.88 10.72
CA ALA A 14 0.16 -10.27 10.23
C ALA A 14 -0.19 -11.29 11.33
N LEU A 15 -1.46 -11.72 11.42
CA LEU A 15 -1.84 -12.92 12.18
C LEU A 15 -1.73 -14.15 11.27
N ALA A 16 -0.72 -15.00 11.45
CA ALA A 16 -0.60 -16.29 10.78
C ALA A 16 -0.82 -17.43 11.80
N LEU A 17 -1.84 -18.25 11.58
CA LEU A 17 -2.06 -19.52 12.28
C LEU A 17 -1.91 -20.65 11.24
N THR A 18 -0.84 -21.42 11.34
CA THR A 18 -0.60 -22.59 10.47
C THR A 18 -1.09 -23.86 11.18
N VAL A 19 -2.13 -24.50 10.61
CA VAL A 19 -2.44 -25.92 10.83
C VAL A 19 -2.59 -26.55 9.46
N GLY A 20 -1.78 -27.58 9.18
CA GLY A 20 -1.73 -28.26 7.90
C GLY A 20 -3.06 -28.88 7.50
N ALA A 21 -3.81 -28.19 6.63
CA ALA A 21 -4.68 -28.73 5.60
C ALA A 21 -5.10 -27.57 4.67
N LEU A 22 -4.66 -27.62 3.41
CA LEU A 22 -5.16 -26.84 2.25
C LEU A 22 -5.01 -25.30 2.37
N ALA A 23 -3.95 -24.76 1.76
CA ALA A 23 -3.67 -23.32 1.58
C ALA A 23 -3.40 -22.51 2.86
N ASP A 24 -2.13 -22.56 3.29
CA ASP A 24 -1.53 -21.66 4.26
C ASP A 24 -1.57 -20.22 3.70
N THR A 25 -2.72 -19.56 3.86
CA THR A 25 -2.93 -18.21 3.36
C THR A 25 -2.39 -17.28 4.43
N VAL A 26 -1.09 -17.03 4.41
CA VAL A 26 -0.50 -15.91 5.15
C VAL A 26 -1.24 -14.64 4.72
N PRO A 27 -1.72 -13.80 5.65
CA PRO A 27 -2.36 -12.55 5.26
C PRO A 27 -1.35 -11.71 4.51
N PHE A 28 -1.63 -11.44 3.23
CA PHE A 28 -0.84 -10.54 2.41
C PHE A 28 -1.30 -9.11 2.71
N TRP A 29 -0.40 -8.31 3.28
CA TRP A 29 -0.64 -6.89 3.53
C TRP A 29 -0.33 -6.15 2.24
N LEU A 30 -1.26 -5.34 1.75
CA LEU A 30 -0.93 -4.37 0.70
C LEU A 30 -0.24 -3.20 1.38
N THR A 31 0.99 -2.92 0.98
CA THR A 31 1.80 -1.80 1.46
C THR A 31 2.26 -1.00 0.26
N ALA A 32 2.13 0.33 0.31
CA ALA A 32 2.78 1.21 -0.66
C ALA A 32 4.30 1.04 -0.60
N SER A 33 4.94 1.01 -1.76
CA SER A 33 6.40 0.95 -1.89
C SER A 33 7.14 2.10 -1.21
N ASP A 34 6.49 3.24 -1.04
CA ASP A 34 7.01 4.45 -0.40
C ASP A 34 6.16 4.96 0.76
N SER A 35 5.45 4.07 1.46
CA SER A 35 4.58 4.45 2.57
C SER A 35 5.32 5.27 3.65
N ALA A 36 4.83 6.47 3.95
CA ALA A 36 5.26 7.27 5.09
C ALA A 36 4.15 7.38 6.16
N PRO A 37 4.52 7.69 7.42
CA PRO A 37 3.53 7.98 8.46
C PRO A 37 2.63 9.14 8.02
N GLN A 38 1.32 9.01 8.26
CA GLN A 38 0.29 10.03 7.99
C GLN A 38 -0.15 10.17 6.52
N ASP A 39 0.44 9.44 5.56
CA ASP A 39 0.01 9.45 4.15
C ASP A 39 -1.42 8.91 3.94
N ASN A 40 -1.96 8.27 4.98
CA ASN A 40 -3.28 7.65 4.99
C ASN A 40 -3.46 6.66 3.82
N PHE A 41 -2.42 5.86 3.56
CA PHE A 41 -2.50 4.75 2.62
C PHE A 41 -3.65 3.81 2.99
N GLY A 42 -4.44 3.42 2.00
CA GLY A 42 -5.62 2.57 2.19
C GLY A 42 -6.84 3.30 2.75
N VAL A 43 -6.84 4.64 2.79
CA VAL A 43 -8.03 5.44 3.21
C VAL A 43 -9.22 5.24 2.28
N ALA A 44 -8.96 4.93 1.01
CA ALA A 44 -9.95 4.52 0.03
C ALA A 44 -9.43 3.27 -0.68
N VAL A 45 -10.27 2.24 -0.80
CA VAL A 45 -9.92 0.97 -1.43
C VAL A 45 -11.03 0.58 -2.40
N SER A 46 -10.64 0.27 -3.64
CA SER A 46 -11.53 -0.29 -4.65
C SER A 46 -10.90 -1.55 -5.23
N ILE A 47 -11.60 -2.67 -5.18
CA ILE A 47 -11.11 -3.96 -5.68
C ILE A 47 -12.11 -4.51 -6.69
N SER A 48 -11.61 -4.92 -7.85
CA SER A 48 -12.40 -5.56 -8.90
C SER A 48 -11.59 -6.71 -9.50
N GLY A 49 -11.96 -7.95 -9.13
CA GLY A 49 -11.24 -9.15 -9.56
C GLY A 49 -9.79 -9.13 -9.09
N ASP A 50 -8.87 -9.10 -10.05
CA ASP A 50 -7.42 -9.09 -9.82
C ASP A 50 -6.81 -7.68 -9.80
N LEU A 51 -7.63 -6.62 -9.81
CA LEU A 51 -7.20 -5.23 -9.73
C LEU A 51 -7.62 -4.63 -8.38
N ALA A 52 -6.69 -4.01 -7.68
CA ALA A 52 -6.96 -3.23 -6.47
C ALA A 52 -6.34 -1.84 -6.61
N ILE A 53 -7.09 -0.82 -6.22
CA ILE A 53 -6.65 0.57 -6.20
C ILE A 53 -6.78 1.07 -4.76
N LEU A 54 -5.67 1.58 -4.22
CA LEU A 54 -5.57 2.07 -2.86
C LEU A 54 -5.15 3.53 -2.87
N GLY A 55 -5.95 4.41 -2.27
CA GLY A 55 -5.61 5.83 -2.12
C GLY A 55 -4.72 6.08 -0.92
N ALA A 56 -3.77 7.00 -1.05
CA ALA A 56 -3.02 7.63 0.03
C ALA A 56 -3.25 9.14 -0.06
N ARG A 57 -4.24 9.63 0.68
CA ARG A 57 -4.75 11.01 0.56
C ARG A 57 -3.69 12.08 0.86
N PHE A 58 -2.72 11.75 1.70
CA PHE A 58 -1.73 12.68 2.21
C PHE A 58 -0.31 12.28 1.80
N ASP A 59 -0.17 11.43 0.80
CA ASP A 59 1.15 11.09 0.27
C ASP A 59 1.85 12.33 -0.31
N ASP A 60 3.06 12.59 0.19
CA ASP A 60 3.98 13.62 -0.27
C ASP A 60 4.81 13.09 -1.46
N HIS A 61 4.70 13.72 -2.62
CA HIS A 61 5.50 13.34 -3.79
C HIS A 61 5.89 14.55 -4.63
N SER A 62 6.94 14.42 -5.44
CA SER A 62 7.39 15.44 -6.40
C SER A 62 7.65 16.83 -5.79
N GLY A 63 7.97 16.90 -4.50
CA GLY A 63 8.19 18.15 -3.77
C GLY A 63 6.91 18.91 -3.39
N LEU A 64 5.73 18.28 -3.54
CA LEU A 64 4.43 18.81 -3.13
C LEU A 64 4.03 18.22 -1.78
N THR A 65 3.42 19.05 -0.93
CA THR A 65 2.90 18.62 0.37
C THR A 65 1.45 18.17 0.26
N ASN A 66 1.19 16.92 0.64
CA ASN A 66 -0.06 16.20 0.62
C ASN A 66 -0.85 16.28 -0.72
N PRO A 67 -0.21 16.18 -1.90
CA PRO A 67 -0.94 16.09 -3.17
C PRO A 67 -1.81 14.83 -3.24
N GLY A 68 -1.40 13.78 -2.53
CA GLY A 68 -2.05 12.48 -2.52
C GLY A 68 -1.70 11.63 -3.74
N SER A 69 -1.75 10.33 -3.54
CA SER A 69 -1.46 9.32 -4.57
C SER A 69 -2.50 8.20 -4.56
N ALA A 70 -2.53 7.43 -5.65
CA ALA A 70 -3.24 6.16 -5.72
C ALA A 70 -2.30 5.06 -6.19
N TYR A 71 -2.39 3.89 -5.59
CA TYR A 71 -1.54 2.75 -5.86
C TYR A 71 -2.37 1.66 -6.50
N ILE A 72 -1.88 1.14 -7.63
CA ILE A 72 -2.49 0.06 -8.36
C ILE A 72 -1.76 -1.22 -8.02
N PHE A 73 -2.53 -2.20 -7.56
CA PHE A 73 -2.07 -3.55 -7.31
C PHE A 73 -2.74 -4.52 -8.27
N ILE A 74 -1.96 -5.43 -8.81
CA ILE A 74 -2.44 -6.56 -9.62
C ILE A 74 -2.21 -7.86 -8.86
N ARG A 75 -3.23 -8.72 -8.87
CA ARG A 75 -3.16 -10.06 -8.32
C ARG A 75 -2.74 -11.05 -9.39
N THR A 76 -1.70 -11.84 -9.10
CA THR A 76 -1.34 -13.03 -9.87
C THR A 76 -1.42 -14.25 -8.97
N GLY A 77 -2.42 -15.11 -9.18
CA GLY A 77 -2.68 -16.27 -8.32
C GLY A 77 -3.12 -15.85 -6.91
N SER A 78 -2.27 -16.06 -5.92
CA SER A 78 -2.49 -15.65 -4.52
C SER A 78 -1.69 -14.41 -4.11
N THR A 79 -0.92 -13.83 -5.02
CA THR A 79 0.01 -12.74 -4.72
C THR A 79 -0.50 -11.44 -5.29
N TRP A 80 -0.48 -10.37 -4.50
CA TRP A 80 -0.71 -9.01 -4.98
C TRP A 80 0.61 -8.26 -5.09
N THR A 81 0.80 -7.56 -6.19
CA THR A 81 2.01 -6.79 -6.49
C THR A 81 1.61 -5.36 -6.81
N GLU A 82 2.32 -4.37 -6.26
CA GLU A 82 2.19 -2.97 -6.68
C GLU A 82 2.76 -2.84 -8.10
N GLU A 83 1.91 -2.52 -9.06
CA GLU A 83 2.31 -2.34 -10.46
C GLU A 83 2.61 -0.88 -10.79
N MET A 84 1.88 0.04 -10.16
CA MET A 84 1.97 1.45 -10.50
C MET A 84 1.52 2.35 -9.34
N LYS A 85 2.26 3.46 -9.16
CA LYS A 85 1.83 4.61 -8.38
C LYS A 85 1.33 5.72 -9.31
N LEU A 86 0.10 6.15 -9.10
CA LEU A 86 -0.50 7.33 -9.70
C LEU A 86 -0.32 8.52 -8.77
N THR A 87 0.40 9.53 -9.22
CA THR A 87 0.68 10.75 -8.49
C THR A 87 -0.20 11.89 -8.98
N ALA A 88 -0.71 12.72 -8.07
CA ALA A 88 -1.50 13.88 -8.43
C ALA A 88 -0.57 15.03 -8.85
N THR A 89 -0.59 15.40 -10.13
CA THR A 89 0.09 16.61 -10.59
C THR A 89 -0.84 17.82 -10.48
N PRO A 90 -0.36 18.98 -10.01
CA PRO A 90 -1.14 20.20 -10.07
C PRO A 90 -1.47 20.49 -11.54
N PRO A 91 -2.64 21.09 -11.83
CA PRO A 91 -2.95 21.52 -13.19
C PRO A 91 -1.78 22.37 -13.70
N ALA A 92 -1.31 22.07 -14.92
CA ALA A 92 -0.22 22.82 -15.54
C ALA A 92 -0.54 24.30 -15.40
N ALA A 93 0.33 25.04 -14.69
CA ALA A 93 0.16 26.47 -14.51
C ALA A 93 -0.09 27.07 -15.89
N ASN A 94 -1.25 27.71 -16.07
CA ASN A 94 -1.69 28.27 -17.34
C ASN A 94 -0.54 29.05 -17.97
N GLN A 95 0.11 28.48 -19.00
CA GLN A 95 1.10 29.17 -19.81
C GLN A 95 0.28 30.10 -20.72
N GLN A 96 -0.03 31.31 -20.21
CA GLN A 96 -0.56 32.41 -20.99
C GLN A 96 0.53 33.06 -21.82
#